data_AF-A0A8I1MKR3-F1
#
_entry.id   AF-A0A8I1MKR3-F1
#
_cell.length_a   1.000
_cell.length_b   1.000
_cell.length_c   1.000
_cell.angle_alpha   90.00
_cell.angle_beta   90.00
_cell.angle_gamma   90.00
#
_symmetry.space_group_name_H-M   'P 1'
#
loop_
_entity.id
_entity.type
_entity.pdbx_description
1 polymer ?
#
loop_
_entity_poly.entity_id
_entity_poly.type
_entity_poly.pdbx_seq_one_letter_code
_entity_poly.pdbx_strand_id
1 'polypeptide(L)'
;MKPLLASILLCAAAMPHLAADDIALSTFNDNPKAGPTKVGLHMETALGSITLELPQLIIQGKPASEREKPEITNSTETEVSVSFKSGATFRYEITAPGEVTCTYGNLPTDAAGLFFSMFIRTEFILGGHYAFGTQTPKSFPDISGTPNLVDGAKGVFVFAGPTGDAVSLEMPADWQGLVDYRTGGMNGFSYKSKVYFKTPPAAGSFQIRIQPTTLNP
;
A
#
# COMPACT_ATOMS: atom_id res chain seq x y z
N MET A 1 -41.95 40.17 22.12
CA MET A 1 -40.83 40.52 21.22
C MET A 1 -39.91 39.32 21.08
N LYS A 2 -39.68 38.90 19.82
CA LYS A 2 -38.58 38.11 19.23
C LYS A 2 -38.26 36.67 19.71
N PRO A 3 -38.12 35.70 18.77
CA PRO A 3 -37.80 34.29 19.00
C PRO A 3 -36.32 33.92 18.66
N LEU A 4 -35.99 32.63 18.85
CA LEU A 4 -34.88 31.85 18.25
C LEU A 4 -33.43 32.24 18.60
N LEU A 5 -32.62 31.26 19.02
CA LEU A 5 -31.77 30.47 18.11
C LEU A 5 -30.99 29.38 18.86
N ALA A 6 -30.99 28.19 18.26
CA ALA A 6 -30.11 27.09 18.60
C ALA A 6 -28.65 27.50 18.38
N SER A 7 -27.75 27.01 19.22
CA SER A 7 -26.35 26.82 18.83
C SER A 7 -25.92 25.44 19.29
N ILE A 8 -26.15 24.50 18.39
CA ILE A 8 -25.35 23.29 18.22
C ILE A 8 -23.92 23.80 18.00
N LEU A 9 -23.07 23.71 19.03
CA LEU A 9 -21.64 23.86 18.81
C LEU A 9 -21.15 22.54 18.24
N LEU A 10 -20.98 22.56 16.91
CA LEU A 10 -20.20 21.63 16.13
C LEU A 10 -18.87 21.36 16.86
N CYS A 11 -18.68 20.17 17.40
CA CYS A 11 -17.32 19.64 17.55
C CYS A 11 -16.83 19.36 16.13
N ALA A 12 -16.22 20.37 15.51
CA ALA A 12 -15.37 20.15 14.36
C ALA A 12 -14.24 19.23 14.83
N ALA A 13 -14.32 17.95 14.43
CA ALA A 13 -13.23 17.01 14.57
C ALA A 13 -11.99 17.66 13.93
N ALA A 14 -10.95 17.85 14.73
CA ALA A 14 -9.67 18.35 14.27
C ALA A 14 -9.13 17.39 13.20
N MET A 15 -8.95 17.92 12.00
CA MET A 15 -8.34 17.25 10.86
C MET A 15 -6.87 16.89 11.19
N PRO A 16 -6.34 15.74 10.75
CA PRO A 16 -4.96 15.65 10.33
C PRO A 16 -4.91 15.87 8.82
N HIS A 17 -4.43 17.05 8.40
CA HIS A 17 -3.97 17.25 7.03
C HIS A 17 -2.78 16.31 6.80
N LEU A 18 -2.82 15.45 5.76
CA LEU A 18 -1.59 14.85 5.24
C LEU A 18 -0.77 15.97 4.60
N ALA A 19 0.38 16.29 5.20
CA ALA A 19 1.40 17.09 4.55
C ALA A 19 2.32 16.18 3.72
N ALA A 20 3.00 16.72 2.72
CA ALA A 20 4.03 15.98 1.98
C ALA A 20 5.15 15.47 2.91
N ASP A 21 5.36 16.17 4.04
CA ASP A 21 6.32 15.83 5.08
C ASP A 21 5.96 14.54 5.86
N ASP A 22 4.70 14.07 5.79
CA ASP A 22 4.23 12.84 6.45
C ASP A 22 4.45 11.57 5.61
N ILE A 23 4.90 11.73 4.36
CA ILE A 23 5.24 10.64 3.44
C ILE A 23 6.73 10.75 3.12
N ALA A 24 7.56 10.20 3.98
CA ALA A 24 9.00 10.14 3.74
C ALA A 24 9.34 8.88 2.95
N LEU A 25 9.90 9.03 1.76
CA LEU A 25 10.39 7.89 0.96
C LEU A 25 11.72 7.29 1.45
N SER A 26 12.29 7.79 2.57
CA SER A 26 13.66 7.44 2.96
C SER A 26 14.00 7.44 4.47
N THR A 27 13.07 7.50 5.42
CA THR A 27 13.47 7.58 6.84
C THR A 27 13.39 6.24 7.59
N PHE A 28 14.59 5.71 7.87
CA PHE A 28 14.99 4.68 8.85
C PHE A 28 15.11 3.22 8.37
N ASN A 29 16.29 2.93 7.80
CA ASN A 29 17.07 1.76 8.21
C ASN A 29 18.46 2.19 8.70
N ASP A 30 18.57 2.66 9.94
CA ASP A 30 19.85 3.03 10.56
C ASP A 30 20.65 1.81 11.06
N ASN A 31 20.17 0.58 10.81
CA ASN A 31 20.83 -0.65 11.24
C ASN A 31 20.97 -1.67 10.08
N PRO A 32 22.09 -1.64 9.32
CA PRO A 32 22.30 -2.44 8.11
C PRO A 32 22.40 -3.96 8.33
N LYS A 33 22.09 -4.47 9.53
CA LYS A 33 22.09 -5.92 9.84
C LYS A 33 20.69 -6.55 9.91
N ALA A 34 19.62 -5.81 9.66
CA ALA A 34 18.30 -6.39 9.40
C ALA A 34 18.17 -6.75 7.91
N GLY A 35 17.78 -7.99 7.60
CA GLY A 35 17.75 -8.54 6.24
C GLY A 35 17.00 -7.68 5.20
N PRO A 36 17.33 -7.85 3.90
CA PRO A 36 17.01 -6.92 2.78
C PRO A 36 15.53 -6.84 2.34
N THR A 37 14.58 -6.84 3.28
CA THR A 37 13.13 -6.93 3.00
C THR A 37 12.30 -5.75 3.50
N LYS A 38 12.88 -4.54 3.64
CA LYS A 38 12.16 -3.36 4.17
C LYS A 38 12.53 -2.06 3.46
N VAL A 39 12.36 -2.01 2.15
CA VAL A 39 12.48 -0.76 1.38
C VAL A 39 11.20 -0.56 0.59
N GLY A 40 10.62 0.63 0.65
CA GLY A 40 9.35 0.94 0.01
C GLY A 40 8.86 2.35 0.31
N LEU A 41 7.66 2.67 -0.20
CA LEU A 41 6.94 3.89 0.13
C LEU A 41 6.44 3.79 1.58
N HIS A 42 7.04 4.58 2.45
CA HIS A 42 6.69 4.68 3.85
C HIS A 42 5.67 5.79 4.06
N MET A 43 4.68 5.52 4.90
CA MET A 43 3.49 6.33 5.07
C MET A 43 3.19 6.43 6.56
N GLU A 44 3.19 7.65 7.10
CA GLU A 44 2.58 7.90 8.40
C GLU A 44 1.07 8.06 8.22
N THR A 45 0.31 7.33 9.04
CA THR A 45 -1.15 7.32 8.96
C THR A 45 -1.75 7.48 10.35
N ALA A 46 -3.07 7.73 10.43
CA ALA A 46 -3.78 7.71 11.71
C ALA A 46 -3.69 6.36 12.43
N LEU A 47 -3.40 5.27 11.70
CA LEU A 47 -3.19 3.93 12.23
C LEU A 47 -1.74 3.65 12.63
N GLY A 48 -0.84 4.62 12.45
CA GLY A 48 0.60 4.48 12.58
C GLY A 48 1.29 4.29 11.24
N SER A 49 2.54 3.85 11.33
CA SER A 49 3.46 3.82 10.20
C SER A 49 3.35 2.53 9.38
N ILE A 50 3.18 2.67 8.06
CA ILE A 50 2.95 1.57 7.12
C ILE A 50 3.89 1.71 5.93
N THR A 51 4.33 0.59 5.36
CA THR A 51 5.23 0.59 4.20
C THR A 51 4.66 -0.28 3.08
N LEU A 52 4.44 0.34 1.93
CA LEU A 52 4.22 -0.36 0.66
C LEU A 52 5.60 -0.66 0.06
N GLU A 53 5.99 -1.93 0.02
CA GLU A 53 7.29 -2.36 -0.47
C GLU A 53 7.54 -1.93 -1.92
N LEU A 54 8.82 -1.74 -2.27
CA LEU A 54 9.22 -1.59 -3.67
C LEU A 54 8.69 -2.77 -4.51
N PRO A 55 8.22 -2.53 -5.75
CA PRO A 55 7.61 -3.59 -6.53
C PRO A 55 8.61 -4.64 -6.96
N GLN A 56 8.18 -5.89 -6.96
CA GLN A 56 8.91 -6.97 -7.61
C GLN A 56 8.45 -7.11 -9.06
N LEU A 57 9.37 -7.36 -9.99
CA LEU A 57 9.05 -7.61 -11.39
C LEU A 57 8.55 -9.05 -11.54
N ILE A 58 7.37 -9.20 -12.13
CA ILE A 58 6.79 -10.49 -12.48
C ILE A 58 7.33 -10.87 -13.86
N ILE A 59 7.98 -12.02 -13.94
CA ILE A 59 8.46 -12.61 -15.19
C ILE A 59 7.48 -13.71 -15.64
N GLN A 60 7.12 -13.71 -16.93
CA GLN A 60 6.18 -14.67 -17.48
C GLN A 60 6.68 -16.11 -17.32
N GLY A 61 5.78 -17.01 -16.89
CA GLY A 61 6.10 -18.42 -16.70
C GLY A 61 6.99 -18.74 -15.48
N LYS A 62 7.36 -17.72 -14.69
CA LYS A 62 8.16 -17.90 -13.47
C LYS A 62 7.29 -17.93 -12.20
N PRO A 63 7.66 -18.76 -11.21
CA PRO A 63 6.96 -18.78 -9.93
C PRO A 63 7.22 -17.50 -9.12
N ALA A 64 6.40 -17.25 -8.10
CA ALA A 64 6.51 -16.05 -7.26
C ALA A 64 7.88 -15.92 -6.55
N SER A 65 8.56 -17.04 -6.28
CA SER A 65 9.91 -17.07 -5.69
C SER A 65 11.00 -16.57 -6.63
N GLU A 66 10.74 -16.50 -7.93
CA GLU A 66 11.68 -16.04 -8.97
C GLU A 66 11.36 -14.64 -9.50
N ARG A 67 10.45 -13.90 -8.84
CA ARG A 67 10.24 -12.48 -9.17
C ARG A 67 11.52 -11.70 -8.94
N GLU A 68 11.86 -10.80 -9.85
CA GLU A 68 13.04 -9.96 -9.66
C GLU A 68 12.76 -8.91 -8.60
N LYS A 69 13.64 -8.83 -7.61
CA LYS A 69 13.60 -7.76 -6.62
C LYS A 69 14.36 -6.56 -7.16
N PRO A 70 13.87 -5.34 -6.92
CA PRO A 70 14.56 -4.13 -7.32
C PRO A 70 15.74 -3.84 -6.39
N GLU A 71 16.71 -3.11 -6.91
CA GLU A 71 17.79 -2.46 -6.18
C GLU A 71 17.64 -0.94 -6.32
N ILE A 72 17.74 -0.20 -5.20
CA ILE A 72 17.67 1.27 -5.24
C ILE A 72 18.90 1.80 -5.99
N THR A 73 18.65 2.67 -6.97
CA THR A 73 19.70 3.37 -7.72
C THR A 73 19.78 4.85 -7.36
N ASN A 74 18.66 5.46 -6.96
CA ASN A 74 18.59 6.82 -6.47
C ASN A 74 17.47 6.96 -5.42
N SER A 75 17.67 7.81 -4.42
CA SER A 75 16.65 8.14 -3.42
C SER A 75 16.83 9.58 -2.96
N THR A 76 15.75 10.34 -3.02
CA THR A 76 15.60 11.66 -2.43
C THR A 76 14.39 11.66 -1.49
N GLU A 77 14.03 12.81 -0.94
CA GLU A 77 12.83 12.95 -0.10
C GLU A 77 11.54 12.69 -0.90
N THR A 78 11.52 13.05 -2.19
CA THR A 78 10.30 12.99 -3.03
C THR A 78 10.38 11.95 -4.14
N GLU A 79 11.52 11.28 -4.34
CA GLU A 79 11.71 10.35 -5.43
C GLU A 79 12.53 9.13 -5.00
N VAL A 80 12.13 7.94 -5.47
CA VAL A 80 12.97 6.73 -5.41
C VAL A 80 12.99 6.10 -6.79
N SER A 81 14.20 5.92 -7.32
CA SER A 81 14.43 5.17 -8.56
C SER A 81 15.12 3.85 -8.24
N VAL A 82 14.69 2.81 -8.94
CA VAL A 82 15.19 1.44 -8.77
C VAL A 82 15.45 0.77 -10.11
N SER A 83 16.36 -0.20 -10.11
CA SER A 83 16.63 -1.07 -11.25
C SER A 83 16.43 -2.54 -10.88
N PHE A 84 16.06 -3.34 -11.86
CA PHE A 84 16.00 -4.80 -11.74
C PHE A 84 17.19 -5.42 -12.46
N LYS A 85 17.52 -6.68 -12.13
CA LYS A 85 18.63 -7.43 -12.75
C LYS A 85 18.49 -7.53 -14.27
N SER A 86 17.25 -7.60 -14.77
CA SER A 86 16.93 -7.59 -16.20
C SER A 86 17.22 -6.26 -16.92
N GLY A 87 17.53 -5.19 -16.20
CA GLY A 87 17.68 -3.83 -16.74
C GLY A 87 16.39 -3.01 -16.76
N ALA A 88 15.25 -3.60 -16.36
CA ALA A 88 14.03 -2.86 -16.12
C ALA A 88 14.24 -1.77 -15.07
N THR A 89 13.47 -0.70 -15.18
CA THR A 89 13.51 0.43 -14.26
C THR A 89 12.13 0.71 -13.70
N PHE A 90 12.10 1.19 -12.46
CA PHE A 90 10.88 1.66 -11.82
C PHE A 90 11.20 2.89 -10.97
N ARG A 91 10.27 3.83 -10.90
CA ARG A 91 10.41 5.06 -10.13
C ARG A 91 9.12 5.41 -9.41
N TYR A 92 9.24 5.77 -8.14
CA TYR A 92 8.22 6.49 -7.38
C TYR A 92 8.57 7.97 -7.31
N GLU A 93 7.59 8.84 -7.52
CA GLU A 93 7.70 10.28 -7.39
C GLU A 93 6.47 10.81 -6.64
N ILE A 94 6.69 11.46 -5.50
CA ILE A 94 5.62 12.12 -4.74
C ILE A 94 5.24 13.39 -5.49
N THR A 95 4.04 13.40 -6.06
CA THR A 95 3.54 14.55 -6.84
C THR A 95 2.69 15.49 -6.01
N ALA A 96 2.07 14.98 -4.95
CA ALA A 96 1.30 15.72 -3.96
C ALA A 96 1.18 14.89 -2.67
N PRO A 97 0.72 15.47 -1.54
CA PRO A 97 0.46 14.69 -0.34
C PRO A 97 -0.53 13.54 -0.62
N GLY A 98 -0.13 12.32 -0.31
CA GLY A 98 -0.91 11.11 -0.58
C GLY A 98 -0.94 10.67 -2.05
N GLU A 99 -0.26 11.36 -2.97
CA GLU A 99 -0.25 11.01 -4.39
C GLU A 99 1.16 10.68 -4.87
N VAL A 100 1.32 9.46 -5.37
CA VAL A 100 2.60 8.96 -5.88
C VAL A 100 2.45 8.55 -7.34
N THR A 101 3.22 9.20 -8.21
CA THR A 101 3.36 8.80 -9.61
C THR A 101 4.41 7.70 -9.72
N CYS A 102 4.01 6.59 -10.31
CA CYS A 102 4.83 5.42 -10.56
C CYS A 102 5.17 5.39 -12.05
N THR A 103 6.45 5.32 -12.40
CA THR A 103 6.89 5.19 -13.80
C THR A 103 7.74 3.94 -13.94
N TYR A 104 7.57 3.20 -15.03
CA TYR A 104 8.35 2.00 -15.32
C TYR A 104 8.81 1.98 -16.77
N GLY A 105 9.97 1.37 -17.02
CA GLY A 105 10.60 1.34 -18.33
C GLY A 105 11.63 0.24 -18.48
N ASN A 106 12.28 0.20 -19.65
CA ASN A 106 13.31 -0.77 -20.01
C ASN A 106 12.92 -2.24 -19.73
N LEU A 107 11.64 -2.56 -19.92
CA LEU A 107 11.11 -3.87 -19.58
C LEU A 107 11.67 -4.94 -20.52
N PRO A 108 12.11 -6.11 -20.01
CA PRO A 108 12.43 -7.25 -20.85
C PRO A 108 11.15 -7.78 -21.53
N THR A 109 11.31 -8.53 -22.62
CA THR A 109 10.18 -9.01 -23.43
C THR A 109 9.27 -9.98 -22.70
N ASP A 110 9.76 -10.64 -21.66
CA ASP A 110 9.05 -11.58 -20.79
C ASP A 110 8.52 -10.94 -19.49
N ALA A 111 8.64 -9.61 -19.34
CA ALA A 111 8.03 -8.89 -18.22
C ALA A 111 6.50 -8.99 -18.28
N ALA A 112 5.88 -9.54 -17.24
CA ALA A 112 4.43 -9.71 -17.17
C ALA A 112 3.73 -8.64 -16.33
N GLY A 113 4.44 -8.02 -15.37
CA GLY A 113 3.85 -7.00 -14.50
C GLY A 113 4.70 -6.67 -13.29
N LEU A 114 4.10 -5.95 -12.35
CA LEU A 114 4.67 -5.57 -11.07
C LEU A 114 3.84 -6.18 -9.94
N PHE A 115 4.51 -6.61 -8.88
CA PHE A 115 3.89 -7.11 -7.66
C PHE A 115 4.25 -6.21 -6.49
N PHE A 116 3.22 -5.76 -5.76
CA PHE A 116 3.36 -4.92 -4.58
C PHE A 116 2.90 -5.68 -3.35
N SER A 117 3.56 -5.47 -2.21
CA SER A 117 3.10 -5.94 -0.91
C SER A 117 3.19 -4.84 0.13
N MET A 118 2.25 -4.86 1.07
CA MET A 118 2.22 -4.00 2.24
C MET A 118 1.91 -4.87 3.44
N PHE A 119 2.80 -4.85 4.44
CA PHE A 119 2.56 -5.56 5.69
C PHE A 119 1.81 -4.66 6.66
N ILE A 120 0.68 -5.17 7.18
CA ILE A 120 -0.21 -4.48 8.10
C ILE A 120 -0.12 -5.23 9.43
N ARG A 121 0.50 -4.59 10.42
CA ARG A 121 0.73 -5.23 11.71
C ARG A 121 -0.56 -5.31 12.52
N THR A 122 -0.72 -6.36 13.32
CA THR A 122 -1.97 -6.55 14.08
C THR A 122 -2.26 -5.44 15.07
N GLU A 123 -1.23 -4.81 15.65
CA GLU A 123 -1.40 -3.71 16.60
C GLU A 123 -2.22 -2.54 16.03
N PHE A 124 -2.29 -2.40 14.71
CA PHE A 124 -3.02 -1.34 14.03
C PHE A 124 -4.49 -1.68 13.77
N ILE A 125 -4.82 -2.97 13.65
CA ILE A 125 -6.06 -3.41 12.99
C ILE A 125 -6.78 -4.55 13.71
N LEU A 126 -6.26 -5.08 14.82
CA LEU A 126 -6.96 -6.11 15.58
C LEU A 126 -8.28 -5.54 16.14
N GLY A 127 -9.40 -6.21 15.87
CA GLY A 127 -10.75 -5.68 16.10
C GLY A 127 -11.22 -4.65 15.05
N GLY A 128 -10.42 -4.40 14.02
CA GLY A 128 -10.70 -3.49 12.91
C GLY A 128 -11.35 -4.18 11.70
N HIS A 129 -11.48 -3.43 10.61
CA HIS A 129 -12.19 -3.85 9.40
C HIS A 129 -11.39 -3.59 8.12
N TYR A 130 -11.69 -4.32 7.05
CA TYR A 130 -11.16 -4.07 5.72
C TYR A 130 -12.23 -4.24 4.63
N ALA A 131 -12.02 -3.60 3.50
CA ALA A 131 -12.88 -3.72 2.32
C ALA A 131 -12.07 -3.55 1.03
N PHE A 132 -12.64 -4.02 -0.07
CA PHE A 132 -12.14 -3.81 -1.43
C PHE A 132 -13.25 -3.23 -2.30
N GLY A 133 -13.04 -2.04 -2.87
CA GLY A 133 -14.02 -1.36 -3.69
C GLY A 133 -15.32 -1.12 -2.93
N THR A 134 -16.44 -1.58 -3.49
CA THR A 134 -17.79 -1.42 -2.91
C THR A 134 -18.23 -2.63 -2.08
N GLN A 135 -17.32 -3.55 -1.76
CA GLN A 135 -17.64 -4.71 -0.93
C GLN A 135 -18.01 -4.28 0.50
N THR A 136 -18.94 -4.99 1.11
CA THR A 136 -19.25 -4.84 2.53
C THR A 136 -17.98 -5.06 3.36
N PRO A 137 -17.66 -4.16 4.30
CA PRO A 137 -16.50 -4.32 5.18
C PRO A 137 -16.54 -5.66 5.92
N LYS A 138 -15.37 -6.26 6.08
CA LYS A 138 -15.16 -7.50 6.83
C LYS A 138 -14.22 -7.22 7.98
N SER A 139 -14.47 -7.85 9.13
CA SER A 139 -13.55 -7.75 10.26
C SER A 139 -12.26 -8.52 9.97
N PHE A 140 -11.13 -8.00 10.45
CA PHE A 140 -9.92 -8.81 10.53
C PHE A 140 -10.14 -9.95 11.53
N PRO A 141 -9.70 -11.18 11.23
CA PRO A 141 -9.93 -12.31 12.11
C PRO A 141 -9.09 -12.18 13.40
N ASP A 142 -9.71 -12.39 14.57
CA ASP A 142 -9.01 -12.30 15.86
C ASP A 142 -8.01 -13.43 16.07
N ILE A 143 -8.31 -14.62 15.53
CA ILE A 143 -7.45 -15.79 15.56
C ILE A 143 -6.91 -16.10 14.16
N SER A 144 -5.69 -16.60 14.13
CA SER A 144 -5.08 -17.09 12.90
C SER A 144 -5.89 -18.25 12.31
N GLY A 145 -6.11 -18.23 11.00
CA GLY A 145 -6.92 -19.21 10.29
C GLY A 145 -6.39 -19.49 8.89
N THR A 146 -7.28 -19.50 7.89
CA THR A 146 -6.89 -19.64 6.48
C THR A 146 -5.99 -18.48 6.07
N PRO A 147 -4.81 -18.75 5.46
CA PRO A 147 -3.87 -17.69 5.13
C PRO A 147 -4.43 -16.73 4.08
N ASN A 148 -5.21 -17.16 3.10
CA ASN A 148 -5.78 -16.27 2.10
C ASN A 148 -7.19 -15.82 2.55
N LEU A 149 -7.29 -14.59 3.05
CA LEU A 149 -8.57 -13.99 3.44
C LEU A 149 -9.35 -13.50 2.21
N VAL A 150 -8.61 -12.96 1.24
CA VAL A 150 -9.14 -12.46 -0.03
C VAL A 150 -8.16 -12.80 -1.15
N ASP A 151 -8.69 -13.28 -2.28
CA ASP A 151 -7.93 -13.59 -3.49
C ASP A 151 -8.69 -13.05 -4.72
N GLY A 152 -8.05 -12.16 -5.47
CA GLY A 152 -8.59 -11.64 -6.73
C GLY A 152 -9.57 -10.47 -6.59
N ALA A 153 -9.51 -9.72 -5.49
CA ALA A 153 -10.34 -8.52 -5.33
C ALA A 153 -9.94 -7.37 -6.26
N LYS A 154 -10.85 -6.40 -6.39
CA LYS A 154 -10.76 -5.23 -7.26
C LYS A 154 -11.23 -3.98 -6.50
N GLY A 155 -10.80 -2.81 -6.97
CA GLY A 155 -11.18 -1.50 -6.43
C GLY A 155 -10.20 -0.98 -5.38
N VAL A 156 -10.57 0.08 -4.68
CA VAL A 156 -9.74 0.69 -3.62
C VAL A 156 -9.66 -0.27 -2.43
N PHE A 157 -8.47 -0.53 -1.91
CA PHE A 157 -8.32 -1.26 -0.66
C PHE A 157 -8.48 -0.29 0.51
N VAL A 158 -9.34 -0.62 1.46
CA VAL A 158 -9.54 0.18 2.67
C VAL A 158 -9.34 -0.71 3.88
N PHE A 159 -8.67 -0.21 4.91
CA PHE A 159 -8.58 -0.87 6.20
C PHE A 159 -8.66 0.15 7.32
N ALA A 160 -9.29 -0.27 8.42
CA ALA A 160 -9.58 0.55 9.57
C ALA A 160 -9.18 -0.16 10.85
N GLY A 161 -8.69 0.61 11.82
CA GLY A 161 -8.45 0.15 13.17
C GLY A 161 -9.75 0.01 13.97
N PRO A 162 -9.69 -0.53 15.21
CA PRO A 162 -10.86 -0.68 16.07
C PRO A 162 -11.48 0.66 16.50
N THR A 163 -10.73 1.76 16.43
CA THR A 163 -11.19 3.13 16.74
C THR A 163 -11.96 3.79 15.60
N GLY A 164 -11.98 3.17 14.40
CA GLY A 164 -12.63 3.69 13.21
C GLY A 164 -11.73 4.54 12.30
N ASP A 165 -10.51 4.88 12.74
CA ASP A 165 -9.50 5.49 11.87
C ASP A 165 -9.21 4.56 10.69
N ALA A 166 -9.24 5.08 9.46
CA ALA A 166 -9.12 4.27 8.27
C ALA A 166 -8.20 4.90 7.22
N VAL A 167 -7.56 4.02 6.45
CA VAL A 167 -6.68 4.36 5.33
C VAL A 167 -7.19 3.66 4.09
N SER A 168 -7.22 4.41 2.99
CA SER A 168 -7.47 3.89 1.66
C SER A 168 -6.20 3.87 0.83
N LEU A 169 -6.06 2.84 0.00
CA LEU A 169 -5.00 2.65 -0.96
C LEU A 169 -5.62 2.35 -2.33
N GLU A 170 -5.49 3.31 -3.24
CA GLU A 170 -5.93 3.20 -4.62
C GLU A 170 -4.72 3.04 -5.54
N MET A 171 -4.75 2.01 -6.39
CA MET A 171 -3.79 1.82 -7.48
C MET A 171 -4.45 0.97 -8.57
N PRO A 172 -4.05 1.08 -9.85
CA PRO A 172 -4.61 0.23 -10.90
C PRO A 172 -4.14 -1.20 -10.71
N ALA A 173 -4.99 -2.04 -10.13
CA ALA A 173 -4.63 -3.42 -9.82
C ALA A 173 -5.44 -4.43 -10.64
N ASP A 174 -4.72 -5.30 -11.35
CA ASP A 174 -5.28 -6.44 -12.06
C ASP A 174 -5.61 -7.61 -11.14
N TRP A 175 -5.07 -7.60 -9.93
CA TRP A 175 -5.39 -8.55 -8.89
C TRP A 175 -5.02 -7.96 -7.54
N GLN A 176 -5.85 -8.17 -6.53
CA GLN A 176 -5.54 -7.83 -5.14
C GLN A 176 -5.88 -8.99 -4.22
N GLY A 177 -5.16 -9.08 -3.10
CA GLY A 177 -5.43 -10.07 -2.08
C GLY A 177 -5.01 -9.60 -0.69
N LEU A 178 -5.58 -10.26 0.30
CA LEU A 178 -5.27 -10.05 1.72
C LEU A 178 -4.90 -11.40 2.32
N VAL A 179 -3.71 -11.46 2.92
CA VAL A 179 -3.14 -12.68 3.48
C VAL A 179 -2.92 -12.54 4.97
N ASP A 180 -3.36 -13.49 5.77
CA ASP A 180 -3.00 -13.65 7.18
C ASP A 180 -1.68 -14.39 7.31
N TYR A 181 -0.66 -13.69 7.82
CA TYR A 181 0.69 -14.24 7.97
C TYR A 181 0.97 -14.78 9.39
N ARG A 182 0.00 -14.77 10.30
CA ARG A 182 0.15 -15.27 11.68
C ARG A 182 0.33 -16.77 11.77
N THR A 183 -0.21 -17.52 10.81
CA THR A 183 0.09 -18.96 10.65
C THR A 183 1.57 -19.22 10.39
N GLY A 184 2.27 -18.27 9.75
CA GLY A 184 3.71 -18.31 9.49
C GLY A 184 4.56 -17.64 10.57
N GLY A 185 3.99 -17.32 11.74
CA GLY A 185 4.70 -16.72 12.88
C GLY A 185 4.94 -15.22 12.77
N MET A 186 4.40 -14.54 11.75
CA MET A 186 4.48 -13.08 11.64
C MET A 186 3.26 -12.41 12.28
N ASN A 187 3.45 -11.27 12.94
CA ASN A 187 2.36 -10.60 13.64
C ASN A 187 1.59 -9.62 12.74
N GLY A 188 0.87 -10.13 11.73
CA GLY A 188 0.11 -9.25 10.86
C GLY A 188 -0.47 -9.90 9.61
N PHE A 189 -1.03 -9.04 8.79
CA PHE A 189 -1.62 -9.34 7.49
C PHE A 189 -0.77 -8.70 6.39
N SER A 190 -0.95 -9.15 5.16
CA SER A 190 -0.35 -8.53 4.00
C SER A 190 -1.37 -8.28 2.92
N TYR A 191 -1.53 -7.00 2.60
CA TYR A 191 -2.13 -6.58 1.35
C TYR A 191 -1.15 -6.84 0.21
N LYS A 192 -1.66 -7.38 -0.89
CA LYS A 192 -0.87 -7.70 -2.09
C LYS A 192 -1.61 -7.21 -3.32
N SER A 193 -0.86 -6.69 -4.28
CA SER A 193 -1.40 -6.21 -5.55
C SER A 193 -0.53 -6.66 -6.72
N LYS A 194 -1.16 -6.86 -7.88
CA LYS A 194 -0.47 -7.04 -9.17
C LYS A 194 -0.97 -6.00 -10.16
N VAL A 195 -0.03 -5.44 -10.90
CA VAL A 195 -0.29 -4.56 -12.05
C VAL A 195 0.35 -5.22 -13.26
N TYR A 196 -0.46 -5.70 -14.20
CA TYR A 196 0.02 -6.39 -15.39
C TYR A 196 0.34 -5.40 -16.50
N PHE A 197 1.40 -5.71 -17.24
CA PHE A 197 1.75 -4.95 -18.42
C PHE A 197 0.90 -5.37 -19.62
N LYS A 198 0.78 -4.46 -20.58
CA LYS A 198 0.27 -4.83 -21.92
C LYS A 198 1.23 -5.79 -22.60
N THR A 199 0.75 -6.51 -23.61
CA THR A 199 1.58 -7.36 -24.47
C THR A 199 1.66 -6.74 -25.88
N PRO A 200 2.87 -6.45 -26.39
CA PRO A 200 4.17 -6.58 -25.74
C PRO A 200 4.37 -5.56 -24.59
N PRO A 201 5.24 -5.85 -23.60
CA PRO A 201 5.53 -4.93 -22.51
C PRO A 201 6.12 -3.63 -23.04
N ALA A 202 5.64 -2.50 -22.53
CA ALA A 202 6.11 -1.18 -22.91
C ALA A 202 6.24 -0.31 -21.66
N ALA A 203 7.06 0.75 -21.75
CA ALA A 203 7.15 1.74 -20.69
C ALA A 203 5.79 2.39 -20.41
N GLY A 204 5.56 2.80 -19.18
CA GLY A 204 4.30 3.39 -18.77
C GLY A 204 4.35 4.02 -17.39
N SER A 205 3.22 4.54 -16.97
CA SER A 205 3.05 5.13 -15.66
C SER A 205 1.65 4.89 -15.10
N PHE A 206 1.52 5.02 -13.78
CA PHE A 206 0.25 5.05 -13.07
C PHE A 206 0.38 5.84 -11.77
N GLN A 207 -0.76 6.13 -11.13
CA GLN A 207 -0.78 6.75 -9.81
C GLN A 207 -1.14 5.73 -8.73
N ILE A 208 -0.52 5.89 -7.57
CA ILE A 208 -0.98 5.35 -6.29
C ILE A 208 -1.50 6.53 -5.49
N ARG A 209 -2.69 6.38 -4.90
CA ARG A 209 -3.26 7.35 -3.97
C ARG A 209 -3.48 6.71 -2.62
N ILE A 210 -3.02 7.41 -1.59
CA ILE A 210 -3.14 7.01 -0.18
C ILE A 210 -3.82 8.16 0.55
N GLN A 211 -4.96 7.86 1.16
CA GLN A 211 -5.79 8.90 1.79
C GLN A 211 -6.41 8.36 3.08
N PRO A 212 -6.49 9.18 4.15
CA PRO A 212 -7.40 8.94 5.25
C PRO A 212 -8.82 8.80 4.71
N THR A 213 -9.58 7.92 5.32
CA THR A 213 -10.97 7.71 4.94
C THR A 213 -11.79 7.30 6.16
N THR A 214 -13.03 6.93 5.92
CA THR A 214 -13.90 6.28 6.89
C THR A 214 -14.32 4.92 6.34
N LEU A 215 -14.40 3.94 7.22
CA LEU A 215 -14.95 2.63 6.89
C LEU A 215 -16.08 2.35 7.89
N ASN A 216 -17.31 2.66 7.48
CA ASN A 216 -18.48 2.38 8.31
C ASN A 216 -18.79 0.88 8.22
N PRO A 217 -18.79 0.14 9.35
CA PRO A 217 -19.10 -1.29 9.37
C PRO A 217 -20.54 -1.59 8.93
#